data_AF-A0A520I3X9-F1
#
_entry.id   AF-A0A520I3X9-F1
#
_cell.length_a   1.000
_cell.length_b   1.000
_cell.length_c   1.000
_cell.angle_alpha   90.00
_cell.angle_beta   90.00
_cell.angle_gamma   90.00
#
_symmetry.space_group_name_H-M   'P 1'
#
loop_
_entity.id
_entity.type
_entity.pdbx_description
1 polymer ?
#
loop_
_entity_poly.entity_id
_entity_poly.type
_entity_poly.pdbx_seq_one_letter_code
_entity_poly.pdbx_strand_id
1 'polypeptide(L)'
;DGGPPQFRWFCLEHVRAFNSGYNFFDGMTADEIHYAQRPLAGWERETRAFAHGGGDTPPKWADFADPIDAIGARFGERMAAARKDGRVLSDGERRSLRVLGLGTDTDRTALRKRYSELVRRYHPDRNGGDRAHEAELQKVIAAYQHLKGATAFA
;
A
#
# COMPACT_ATOMS: atom_id res chain seq x y z
N ASP A 1 13.32 -6.52 -19.41
CA ASP A 1 12.51 -7.75 -19.55
C ASP A 1 12.79 -8.64 -18.35
N GLY A 2 11.89 -8.68 -17.37
CA GLY A 2 12.10 -9.34 -16.05
C GLY A 2 12.14 -10.86 -16.09
N GLY A 3 12.69 -11.45 -17.15
CA GLY A 3 12.94 -12.89 -17.23
C GLY A 3 14.10 -13.32 -16.33
N PRO A 4 14.23 -14.62 -16.04
CA PRO A 4 15.37 -15.14 -15.30
C PRO A 4 16.67 -14.75 -16.00
N PRO A 5 17.77 -14.50 -15.26
CA PRO A 5 19.03 -14.10 -15.84
C PRO A 5 19.50 -15.15 -16.87
N GLN A 6 19.99 -14.69 -18.00
CA GLN A 6 20.54 -15.57 -19.04
C GLN A 6 21.86 -16.15 -18.55
N PHE A 7 21.88 -17.44 -18.26
CA PHE A 7 23.09 -18.13 -17.80
C PHE A 7 23.95 -18.58 -18.99
N ARG A 8 25.27 -18.43 -18.84
CA ARG A 8 26.27 -19.04 -19.74
C ARG A 8 27.03 -20.11 -18.97
N TRP A 9 27.15 -21.30 -19.55
CA TRP A 9 27.88 -22.41 -18.95
C TRP A 9 29.29 -22.47 -19.51
N PHE A 10 30.28 -22.54 -18.63
CA PHE A 10 31.71 -22.60 -18.99
C PHE A 10 32.36 -23.83 -18.34
N CYS A 11 33.37 -24.40 -19.00
CA CYS A 11 34.30 -25.29 -18.32
C CYS A 11 35.27 -24.48 -17.44
N LEU A 12 35.99 -25.15 -16.54
CA LEU A 12 36.91 -24.50 -15.59
C LEU A 12 37.96 -23.61 -16.28
N GLU A 13 38.49 -24.07 -17.42
CA GLU A 13 39.48 -23.32 -18.21
C GLU A 13 38.90 -21.99 -18.72
N HIS A 14 37.72 -22.03 -19.32
CA HIS A 14 37.08 -20.82 -19.86
C HIS A 14 36.60 -19.86 -18.78
N VAL A 15 36.19 -20.36 -17.60
CA VAL A 15 35.88 -19.48 -16.45
C VAL A 15 37.13 -18.72 -15.99
N ARG A 16 38.30 -19.36 -15.98
CA ARG A 16 39.56 -18.71 -15.61
C ARG A 16 39.95 -17.65 -16.63
N ALA A 17 39.86 -17.98 -17.92
CA ALA A 17 40.14 -17.03 -19.00
C ALA A 17 39.20 -15.81 -18.93
N PHE A 18 37.90 -16.04 -18.74
CA PHE A 18 36.91 -14.97 -18.57
C PHE A 18 37.22 -14.08 -17.36
N ASN A 19 37.42 -14.67 -16.19
CA ASN A 19 37.72 -13.92 -14.97
C ASN A 19 39.03 -13.14 -15.05
N SER A 20 40.04 -13.65 -15.78
CA SER A 20 41.31 -12.95 -15.97
C SER A 20 41.20 -11.69 -16.85
N GLY A 21 40.23 -11.65 -17.76
CA GLY A 21 39.96 -10.50 -18.61
C GLY A 21 38.88 -9.55 -18.06
N TYR A 22 38.23 -9.92 -16.95
CA TYR A 22 37.11 -9.17 -16.42
C TYR A 22 37.60 -7.96 -15.60
N ASN A 23 37.19 -6.76 -16.01
CA ASN A 23 37.36 -5.54 -15.25
C ASN A 23 35.99 -4.88 -15.04
N PHE A 24 35.54 -4.82 -13.78
CA PHE A 24 34.27 -4.20 -13.42
C PHE A 24 34.22 -2.69 -13.74
N PHE A 25 35.38 -2.01 -13.70
CA PHE A 25 35.49 -0.57 -13.90
C PHE A 25 35.81 -0.16 -15.35
N ASP A 26 35.81 -1.12 -16.28
CA ASP A 26 36.09 -0.81 -17.69
C ASP A 26 35.01 0.12 -18.27
N GLY A 27 35.44 1.23 -18.87
CA GLY A 27 34.55 2.27 -19.39
C GLY A 27 33.93 3.22 -18.35
N MET A 28 34.22 3.06 -17.05
CA MET A 28 33.75 3.99 -16.00
C MET A 28 34.67 5.22 -15.88
N THR A 29 34.06 6.35 -15.52
CA THR A 29 34.76 7.57 -15.13
C THR A 29 35.35 7.46 -13.72
N ALA A 30 36.30 8.34 -13.39
CA ALA A 30 36.90 8.37 -12.05
C ALA A 30 35.85 8.60 -10.93
N ASP A 31 34.84 9.43 -11.19
CA ASP A 31 33.76 9.71 -10.24
C ASP A 31 32.87 8.49 -10.02
N GLU A 32 32.54 7.74 -11.08
CA GLU A 32 31.78 6.49 -10.98
C GLU A 32 32.55 5.41 -10.22
N ILE A 33 33.87 5.31 -10.45
CA ILE A 33 34.75 4.40 -9.69
C ILE A 33 34.75 4.78 -8.21
N HIS A 34 34.95 6.07 -7.89
CA HIS A 34 34.94 6.55 -6.52
C HIS A 34 33.57 6.30 -5.85
N TYR A 35 32.48 6.53 -6.59
CA TYR A 35 31.13 6.27 -6.12
C TYR A 35 30.88 4.78 -5.85
N ALA A 36 31.38 3.88 -6.70
CA ALA A 36 31.27 2.44 -6.50
C ALA A 36 32.15 1.91 -5.36
N GLN A 37 33.28 2.59 -5.06
CA GLN A 37 34.19 2.21 -3.99
C GLN A 37 33.82 2.77 -2.61
N ARG A 38 32.89 3.72 -2.52
CA ARG A 38 32.51 4.31 -1.23
C ARG A 38 31.89 3.25 -0.30
N PRO A 39 32.05 3.36 1.04
CA PRO A 39 31.50 2.38 1.98
C PRO A 39 29.97 2.19 1.89
N LEU A 40 29.27 3.21 1.40
CA LEU A 40 27.82 3.23 1.23
C LEU A 40 27.36 2.80 -0.16
N ALA A 41 28.27 2.43 -1.08
CA ALA A 41 27.89 1.99 -2.43
C ALA A 41 26.90 0.82 -2.35
N GLY A 42 25.75 0.96 -2.99
CA GLY A 42 24.68 -0.04 -2.96
C GLY A 42 23.87 -0.10 -1.65
N TRP A 43 24.24 0.67 -0.62
CA TRP A 43 23.52 0.78 0.66
C TRP A 43 22.96 2.19 0.90
N GLU A 44 22.85 2.98 -0.16
CA GLU A 44 22.24 4.31 -0.12
C GLU A 44 20.80 4.20 0.31
N ARG A 45 20.47 4.89 1.39
CA ARG A 45 19.10 5.05 1.83
C ARG A 45 18.79 6.53 1.82
N GLU A 46 17.67 6.89 1.20
CA GLU A 46 17.10 8.22 1.40
C GLU A 46 16.82 8.38 2.89
N THR A 47 17.49 9.35 3.52
CA THR A 47 17.21 9.65 4.92
C THR A 47 15.87 10.35 4.96
N ARG A 48 14.86 9.70 5.55
CA ARG A 48 13.52 10.26 5.65
C ARG A 48 13.56 11.48 6.57
N ALA A 49 13.10 12.63 6.09
CA ALA A 49 12.83 13.76 6.97
C ALA A 49 11.82 13.32 8.04
N PHE A 50 12.11 13.57 9.32
CA PHE A 50 11.16 13.32 10.39
C PHE A 50 9.87 14.11 10.09
N ALA A 51 8.77 13.41 9.80
CA ALA A 51 7.53 14.05 9.42
C ALA A 51 6.89 14.70 10.66
N HIS A 52 6.83 16.04 10.68
CA HIS A 52 6.07 16.79 11.68
C HIS A 52 4.58 16.75 11.31
N GLY A 53 3.91 15.67 11.71
CA GLY A 53 2.45 15.55 11.64
C GLY A 53 1.94 14.68 10.49
N GLY A 54 1.19 13.64 10.87
CA GLY A 54 0.36 12.86 9.95
C GLY A 54 0.99 11.57 9.42
N GLY A 55 1.10 10.56 10.30
CA GLY A 55 1.24 9.15 9.92
C GLY A 55 2.54 8.74 9.21
N ASP A 56 2.96 7.50 9.44
CA ASP A 56 4.05 6.92 8.66
C ASP A 56 3.61 6.66 7.23
N THR A 57 3.89 7.61 6.32
CA THR A 57 3.89 7.35 4.88
C THR A 57 4.75 6.12 4.59
N PRO A 58 4.18 5.04 4.03
CA PRO A 58 4.96 3.87 3.66
C PRO A 58 5.95 4.24 2.56
N PRO A 59 7.08 3.51 2.44
CA PRO A 59 8.01 3.70 1.33
C PRO A 59 7.31 3.46 -0.01
N LYS A 60 7.85 4.05 -1.07
CA LYS A 60 7.38 3.82 -2.44
C LYS A 60 7.76 2.42 -2.88
N TRP A 61 6.92 1.45 -2.56
CA TRP A 61 7.18 0.02 -2.84
C TRP A 61 7.46 -0.28 -4.32
N ALA A 62 6.95 0.54 -5.24
CA ALA A 62 7.21 0.43 -6.68
C ALA A 62 8.67 0.68 -7.08
N ASP A 63 9.44 1.39 -6.25
CA ASP A 63 10.85 1.72 -6.54
C ASP A 63 11.80 0.56 -6.19
N PHE A 64 11.29 -0.49 -5.53
CA PHE A 64 12.09 -1.65 -5.12
C PHE A 64 12.09 -2.72 -6.20
N ALA A 65 13.26 -3.27 -6.51
CA ALA A 65 13.36 -4.49 -7.28
C ALA A 65 12.81 -5.65 -6.44
N ASP A 66 11.72 -6.27 -6.90
CA ASP A 66 11.06 -7.38 -6.21
C ASP A 66 10.97 -8.64 -7.11
N PRO A 67 12.10 -9.35 -7.33
CA PRO A 67 12.16 -10.48 -8.27
C PRO A 67 11.28 -11.67 -7.87
N ILE A 68 10.92 -11.77 -6.60
CA ILE A 68 10.09 -12.85 -6.04
C ILE A 68 8.67 -12.39 -5.69
N ASP A 69 8.31 -11.15 -6.05
CA ASP A 69 7.01 -10.53 -5.76
C ASP A 69 6.62 -10.52 -4.27
N ALA A 70 7.58 -10.50 -3.35
CA ALA A 70 7.32 -10.56 -1.92
C ALA A 70 6.70 -9.25 -1.37
N ILE A 71 7.08 -8.11 -1.93
CA ILE A 71 6.53 -6.79 -1.61
C ILE A 71 5.17 -6.64 -2.29
N GLY A 72 5.07 -6.99 -3.58
CA GLY A 72 3.82 -6.94 -4.34
C GLY A 72 2.74 -7.81 -3.72
N ALA A 73 3.05 -9.07 -3.39
CA ALA A 73 2.10 -9.98 -2.74
C ALA A 73 1.60 -9.47 -1.38
N ARG A 74 2.46 -8.80 -0.60
CA ARG A 74 2.09 -8.34 0.76
C ARG A 74 1.40 -6.98 0.77
N PHE A 75 1.83 -6.06 -0.09
CA PHE A 75 1.41 -4.66 -0.05
C PHE A 75 0.56 -4.24 -1.25
N GLY A 76 0.57 -5.00 -2.34
CA GLY A 76 -0.20 -4.75 -3.56
C GLY A 76 -1.71 -4.74 -3.30
N GLU A 77 -2.24 -5.68 -2.52
CA GLU A 77 -3.67 -5.69 -2.14
C GLU A 77 -4.08 -4.44 -1.34
N ARG A 78 -3.18 -3.90 -0.49
CA ARG A 78 -3.44 -2.66 0.27
C ARG A 78 -3.45 -1.44 -0.65
N MET A 79 -2.70 -1.46 -1.75
CA MET A 79 -2.65 -0.39 -2.76
C MET A 79 -3.80 -0.48 -3.77
N ALA A 80 -4.25 -1.68 -4.13
CA ALA A 80 -5.35 -1.93 -5.07
C ALA A 80 -6.70 -1.37 -4.60
N ALA A 81 -6.84 -1.12 -3.30
CA ALA A 81 -8.02 -0.49 -2.71
C ALA A 81 -7.98 1.05 -2.72
N ALA A 82 -7.12 1.66 -3.55
CA ALA A 82 -7.13 3.10 -3.81
C ALA A 82 -8.42 3.50 -4.51
N ARG A 83 -8.99 4.64 -4.09
CA ARG A 83 -10.19 5.17 -4.73
C ARG A 83 -9.88 5.68 -6.14
N LYS A 84 -10.84 5.53 -7.05
CA LYS A 84 -10.72 6.05 -8.43
C LYS A 84 -10.59 7.57 -8.52
N ASP A 85 -11.10 8.29 -7.52
CA ASP A 85 -11.04 9.76 -7.42
C ASP A 85 -9.69 10.27 -6.86
N GLY A 86 -8.75 9.37 -6.57
CA GLY A 86 -7.44 9.70 -6.01
C GLY A 86 -7.47 10.14 -4.55
N ARG A 87 -8.64 10.19 -3.90
CA ARG A 87 -8.75 10.55 -2.48
C ARG A 87 -8.31 9.35 -1.63
N VAL A 88 -7.34 9.57 -0.76
CA VAL A 88 -6.80 8.51 0.11
C VAL A 88 -7.74 8.30 1.30
N LEU A 89 -8.07 7.04 1.56
CA LEU A 89 -8.78 6.64 2.77
C LEU A 89 -7.78 6.22 3.86
N SER A 90 -7.99 6.69 5.08
CA SER A 90 -7.30 6.17 6.27
C SER A 90 -7.78 4.74 6.60
N ASP A 91 -7.00 4.01 7.38
CA ASP A 91 -7.38 2.66 7.83
C ASP A 91 -8.65 2.67 8.69
N GLY A 92 -8.89 3.76 9.43
CA GLY A 92 -10.14 3.97 10.18
C GLY A 92 -11.34 4.09 9.25
N GLU A 93 -11.23 4.89 8.19
CA GLU A 93 -12.30 5.06 7.21
C GLU A 93 -12.60 3.76 6.46
N ARG A 94 -11.57 2.99 6.07
CA ARG A 94 -11.75 1.67 5.47
C ARG A 94 -12.51 0.71 6.39
N ARG A 95 -12.21 0.72 7.70
CA ARG A 95 -12.96 -0.09 8.68
C ARG A 95 -14.42 0.35 8.78
N SER A 96 -14.68 1.65 8.86
CA SER A 96 -16.04 2.19 8.93
C SER A 96 -16.85 1.85 7.67
N LEU A 97 -16.24 1.86 6.49
CA LEU A 97 -16.90 1.41 5.25
C LEU A 97 -17.28 -0.08 5.31
N ARG A 98 -16.39 -0.94 5.83
CA ARG A 98 -16.71 -2.36 6.02
C ARG A 98 -17.86 -2.59 6.99
N VAL A 99 -17.95 -1.82 8.08
CA VAL A 99 -19.08 -1.89 9.03
C VAL A 99 -20.41 -1.57 8.35
N LEU A 100 -20.42 -0.63 7.40
CA LEU A 100 -21.60 -0.28 6.62
C LEU A 100 -21.85 -1.21 5.41
N GLY A 101 -20.93 -2.11 5.12
CA GLY A 101 -20.95 -2.99 3.96
C GLY A 101 -20.75 -2.24 2.63
N LEU A 102 -19.93 -1.19 2.65
CA LEU A 102 -19.66 -0.31 1.51
C LEU A 102 -18.25 -0.52 0.96
N GLY A 103 -18.09 -0.35 -0.35
CA GLY A 103 -16.80 -0.39 -1.04
C GLY A 103 -16.00 0.91 -0.89
N THR A 104 -14.72 0.89 -1.24
CA THR A 104 -13.83 2.05 -1.17
C THR A 104 -14.26 3.20 -2.09
N ASP A 105 -14.81 2.89 -3.26
CA ASP A 105 -15.29 3.87 -4.27
C ASP A 105 -16.70 4.43 -4.00
N THR A 106 -17.23 4.28 -2.78
CA THR A 106 -18.58 4.76 -2.46
C THR A 106 -18.64 6.30 -2.49
N ASP A 107 -19.74 6.86 -2.99
CA ASP A 107 -20.01 8.30 -2.97
C ASP A 107 -20.79 8.74 -1.72
N ARG A 108 -20.90 10.05 -1.49
CA ARG A 108 -21.58 10.60 -0.32
C ARG A 108 -23.08 10.25 -0.30
N THR A 109 -23.69 10.15 -1.47
CA THR A 109 -25.12 9.84 -1.61
C THR A 109 -25.40 8.38 -1.22
N ALA A 110 -24.62 7.43 -1.73
CA ALA A 110 -24.75 6.02 -1.37
C ALA A 110 -24.41 5.78 0.11
N LEU A 111 -23.44 6.50 0.67
CA LEU A 111 -23.14 6.45 2.11
C LEU A 111 -24.37 6.82 2.96
N ARG A 112 -25.03 7.95 2.65
CA ARG A 112 -26.25 8.39 3.36
C ARG A 112 -27.42 7.43 3.18
N LYS A 113 -27.61 6.93 1.96
CA LYS A 113 -28.64 5.94 1.64
C LYS A 113 -28.44 4.68 2.48
N ARG A 114 -27.23 4.13 2.48
CA ARG A 114 -26.91 2.90 3.21
C ARG A 114 -27.04 3.05 4.71
N TYR A 115 -26.61 4.19 5.26
CA TYR A 115 -26.82 4.52 6.66
C TYR A 115 -28.33 4.49 7.02
N SER A 116 -29.15 5.15 6.20
CA SER A 116 -30.61 5.22 6.42
C SER A 116 -31.26 3.83 6.37
N GLU A 117 -30.82 2.96 5.45
CA GLU A 117 -31.26 1.57 5.35
C GLU A 117 -30.91 0.75 6.59
N LEU A 118 -29.67 0.85 7.08
CA LEU A 118 -29.20 0.09 8.24
C LEU A 118 -29.84 0.57 9.54
N VAL A 119 -29.99 1.88 9.73
CA VAL A 119 -30.73 2.43 10.88
C VAL A 119 -32.15 1.90 10.87
N ARG A 120 -32.84 1.95 9.73
CA ARG A 120 -34.20 1.43 9.59
C ARG A 120 -34.32 -0.08 9.83
N ARG A 121 -33.25 -0.85 9.64
CA ARG A 121 -33.21 -2.30 9.87
C ARG A 121 -32.98 -2.64 11.34
N TYR A 122 -32.09 -1.91 12.01
CA TYR A 122 -31.71 -2.19 13.40
C TYR A 122 -32.47 -1.35 14.44
N HIS A 123 -33.38 -0.48 14.02
CA HIS A 123 -34.13 0.37 14.94
C HIS A 123 -35.13 -0.44 15.79
N PRO A 124 -35.10 -0.33 17.13
CA PRO A 124 -35.96 -1.12 18.02
C PRO A 124 -37.45 -0.84 17.82
N ASP A 125 -37.83 0.41 17.49
CA ASP A 125 -39.22 0.78 17.18
C ASP A 125 -39.83 -0.04 16.04
N ARG A 126 -39.01 -0.43 15.06
CA ARG A 126 -39.47 -1.23 13.90
C ARG A 126 -39.40 -2.73 14.15
N ASN A 127 -38.65 -3.14 15.17
CA ASN A 127 -38.47 -4.54 15.58
C ASN A 127 -39.33 -4.87 16.81
N GLY A 128 -40.40 -4.12 17.06
CA GLY A 128 -41.33 -4.39 18.16
C GLY A 128 -40.73 -4.21 19.55
N GLY A 129 -39.69 -3.39 19.70
CA GLY A 129 -38.96 -3.18 20.96
C GLY A 129 -37.81 -4.17 21.19
N ASP A 130 -37.53 -5.09 20.26
CA ASP A 130 -36.40 -6.00 20.36
C ASP A 130 -35.06 -5.23 20.32
N ARG A 131 -34.27 -5.39 21.39
CA ARG A 131 -32.97 -4.75 21.59
C ARG A 131 -31.80 -5.62 21.11
N ALA A 132 -32.06 -6.79 20.53
CA ALA A 132 -31.02 -7.69 20.05
C ALA A 132 -30.03 -7.05 19.05
N HIS A 133 -30.45 -6.00 18.33
CA HIS A 133 -29.64 -5.29 17.33
C HIS A 133 -29.08 -3.94 17.78
N GLU A 134 -29.16 -3.61 19.07
CA GLU A 134 -28.71 -2.33 19.62
C GLU A 134 -27.19 -2.13 19.41
N ALA A 135 -26.39 -3.19 19.61
CA ALA A 135 -24.94 -3.14 19.42
C ALA A 135 -24.57 -2.87 17.95
N GLU A 136 -25.26 -3.50 17.00
CA GLU A 136 -25.09 -3.27 15.56
C GLU A 136 -25.48 -1.83 15.18
N LEU A 137 -26.58 -1.32 15.74
CA LEU A 137 -27.01 0.06 15.52
C LEU A 137 -25.96 1.06 16.00
N GLN A 138 -25.40 0.87 17.19
CA GLN A 138 -24.33 1.72 17.71
C GLN A 138 -23.09 1.72 16.80
N LYS A 139 -22.67 0.54 16.30
CA LYS A 139 -21.55 0.42 15.35
C LYS A 139 -21.82 1.17 14.05
N VAL A 140 -23.04 1.08 13.51
CA VAL A 140 -23.45 1.78 12.28
C VAL A 140 -23.42 3.29 12.47
N ILE A 141 -23.92 3.80 13.60
CA ILE A 141 -23.91 5.24 13.92
C ILE A 141 -22.47 5.75 14.05
N ALA A 142 -21.63 5.04 14.81
CA ALA A 142 -20.24 5.40 14.99
C ALA A 142 -19.47 5.43 13.65
N ALA A 143 -19.67 4.42 12.81
CA ALA A 143 -19.05 4.34 11.48
C ALA A 143 -19.49 5.51 10.58
N TYR A 144 -20.78 5.85 10.57
CA TYR A 144 -21.28 6.97 9.77
C TYR A 144 -20.76 8.32 10.27
N GLN A 145 -20.72 8.56 11.58
CA GLN A 145 -20.17 9.81 12.12
C GLN A 145 -18.69 9.99 11.77
N HIS A 146 -17.92 8.89 11.82
CA HIS A 146 -16.52 8.90 11.39
C HIS A 146 -16.35 9.25 9.90
N LEU A 147 -17.22 8.72 9.03
CA LEU A 147 -17.13 8.96 7.58
C LEU A 147 -17.74 10.31 7.14
N LYS A 148 -18.71 10.85 7.88
CA LYS A 148 -19.41 12.10 7.52
C LYS A 148 -18.47 13.32 7.47
N GLY A 149 -17.43 13.34 8.30
CA GLY A 149 -16.42 14.41 8.36
C GLY A 149 -15.14 14.14 7.56
N ALA A 150 -15.04 12.98 6.90
CA ALA A 150 -13.84 12.60 6.16
C ALA A 150 -13.70 13.41 4.86
N THR A 151 -12.48 13.84 4.55
CA THR A 151 -12.13 14.57 3.31
C THR A 151 -12.46 13.75 2.05
N ALA A 152 -12.39 12.42 2.15
CA ALA A 152 -12.79 11.52 1.08
C ALA A 152 -14.27 11.66 0.67
N PHE A 153 -15.14 12.12 1.58
CA PHE A 153 -16.59 12.29 1.36
C PHE A 153 -17.04 13.76 1.48
N ALA A 154 -16.09 14.71 1.51
CA ALA A 154 -16.35 16.14 1.50
C ALA A 154 -16.99 16.58 0.18
#